data_AF-G4YSC0-F1
#
_entry.id   AF-G4YSC0-F1
#
_cell.length_a   1.000
_cell.length_b   1.000
_cell.length_c   1.000
_cell.angle_alpha   90.00
_cell.angle_beta   90.00
_cell.angle_gamma   90.00
#
_symmetry.space_group_name_H-M   'P 1'
#
loop_
_entity.id
_entity.type
_entity.pdbx_description
1 polymer ?
#
loop_
_entity_poly.entity_id
_entity_poly.type
_entity_poly.pdbx_seq_one_letter_code
_entity_poly.pdbx_strand_id
1 'polypeptide(L)'
;PIALFFYFMPVVQWQHIAACSNEYHREMIPLRVDEAYRRYRAKRRLNDKLPKKSRRDIQHEMEGMKPILPHELGQFIGLLIARAIAPNREKLTNHWKTTDEGAISRGCFGSVLSRDRFMEISRNLHFNPN
;
A
#
# COMPACT_ATOMS: atom_id res chain seq x y z
N PRO A 1 10.60 22.35 10.23
CA PRO A 1 10.57 21.32 9.16
C PRO A 1 9.16 20.87 8.75
N ILE A 2 8.33 20.43 9.69
CA ILE A 2 6.97 19.90 9.37
C ILE A 2 5.98 20.98 8.89
N ALA A 3 6.09 22.21 9.42
CA ALA A 3 5.25 23.33 8.98
C ALA A 3 5.45 23.66 7.49
N LEU A 4 6.69 23.54 6.97
CA LEU A 4 6.99 23.76 5.57
C LEU A 4 6.39 22.66 4.68
N PHE A 5 6.33 21.43 5.17
CA PHE A 5 5.69 20.33 4.46
C PHE A 5 4.18 20.58 4.31
N PHE A 6 3.51 21.05 5.35
CA PHE A 6 2.08 21.41 5.30
C PHE A 6 1.80 22.73 4.58
N TYR A 7 2.80 23.58 4.38
CA TYR A 7 2.70 24.73 3.50
C TYR A 7 2.59 24.30 2.02
N PHE A 8 3.45 23.37 1.57
CA PHE A 8 3.42 22.87 0.19
C PHE A 8 2.29 21.86 -0.05
N MET A 9 1.94 21.09 0.96
CA MET A 9 0.85 20.09 0.92
C MET A 9 -0.15 20.37 2.05
N PRO A 10 -1.09 21.31 1.87
CA PRO A 10 -2.13 21.60 2.85
C PRO A 10 -3.02 20.40 3.14
N VAL A 11 -3.65 20.38 4.33
CA VAL A 11 -4.55 19.30 4.79
C VAL A 11 -5.62 18.94 3.76
N VAL A 12 -6.20 19.94 3.08
CA VAL A 12 -7.24 19.75 2.07
C VAL A 12 -6.74 18.94 0.86
N GLN A 13 -5.47 19.06 0.48
CA GLN A 13 -4.90 18.27 -0.61
C GLN A 13 -4.77 16.79 -0.21
N TRP A 14 -4.37 16.49 1.03
CA TRP A 14 -4.33 15.11 1.53
C TRP A 14 -5.71 14.46 1.56
N GLN A 15 -6.74 15.23 1.96
CA GLN A 15 -8.12 14.78 1.93
C GLN A 15 -8.59 14.50 0.50
N HIS A 16 -8.27 15.39 -0.43
CA HIS A 16 -8.60 15.23 -1.84
C HIS A 16 -7.93 14.00 -2.46
N ILE A 17 -6.62 13.84 -2.29
CA ILE A 17 -5.87 12.68 -2.79
C ILE A 17 -6.42 11.38 -2.19
N ALA A 18 -6.75 11.36 -0.91
CA ALA A 18 -7.36 10.19 -0.28
C ALA A 18 -8.72 9.87 -0.91
N ALA A 19 -9.57 10.86 -1.17
CA ALA A 19 -10.85 10.67 -1.84
C ALA A 19 -10.67 10.11 -3.25
N CYS A 20 -9.85 10.75 -4.09
CA CYS A 20 -9.57 10.31 -5.46
C CYS A 20 -8.95 8.91 -5.51
N SER A 21 -8.03 8.60 -4.60
CA SER A 21 -7.40 7.27 -4.53
C SER A 21 -8.40 6.17 -4.17
N ASN A 22 -9.34 6.47 -3.26
CA ASN A 22 -10.39 5.53 -2.87
C ASN A 22 -11.46 5.34 -3.96
N GLU A 23 -11.80 6.40 -4.68
CA GLU A 23 -12.71 6.35 -5.83
C GLU A 23 -12.08 5.55 -6.97
N TYR A 24 -10.85 5.90 -7.35
CA TYR A 24 -10.05 5.16 -8.32
C TYR A 24 -9.95 3.66 -7.96
N HIS A 25 -9.75 3.34 -6.68
CA HIS A 25 -9.74 1.95 -6.23
C HIS A 25 -11.03 1.23 -6.59
N ARG A 26 -12.20 1.81 -6.26
CA ARG A 26 -13.53 1.21 -6.50
C ARG A 26 -13.78 1.00 -7.99
N GLU A 27 -13.50 2.00 -8.80
CA GLU A 27 -13.69 1.94 -10.26
C GLU A 27 -12.81 0.87 -10.90
N MET A 28 -11.63 0.62 -10.34
CA MET A 28 -10.69 -0.38 -10.85
C MET A 28 -10.98 -1.80 -10.38
N ILE A 29 -11.90 -2.03 -9.42
CA ILE A 29 -12.22 -3.38 -8.91
C ILE A 29 -12.67 -4.32 -10.05
N PRO A 30 -13.66 -3.97 -10.89
CA PRO A 30 -14.12 -4.85 -11.96
C PRO A 30 -13.02 -5.18 -12.98
N LEU A 31 -12.08 -4.25 -13.21
CA LEU A 31 -10.98 -4.45 -14.14
C LEU A 31 -9.86 -5.32 -13.56
N ARG A 32 -9.71 -5.35 -12.24
CA ARG A 32 -8.62 -6.04 -11.54
C ARG A 32 -9.00 -7.40 -10.97
N VAL A 33 -10.30 -7.68 -10.78
CA VAL A 33 -10.79 -8.91 -10.14
C VAL A 33 -10.29 -10.18 -10.83
N ASP A 34 -10.27 -10.20 -12.16
CA ASP A 34 -9.87 -11.37 -12.94
C ASP A 34 -8.37 -11.65 -12.82
N GLU A 35 -7.55 -10.62 -12.79
CA GLU A 35 -6.12 -10.78 -12.53
C GLU A 35 -5.86 -11.22 -11.08
N ALA A 36 -6.53 -10.60 -10.11
CA ALA A 36 -6.43 -10.97 -8.70
C ALA A 36 -6.81 -12.44 -8.47
N TYR A 37 -7.91 -12.89 -9.08
CA TYR A 37 -8.36 -14.27 -9.03
C TYR A 37 -7.33 -15.24 -9.65
N ARG A 38 -6.77 -14.91 -10.82
CA ARG A 38 -5.71 -15.72 -11.46
C ARG A 38 -4.48 -15.85 -10.57
N ARG A 39 -4.01 -14.74 -9.98
CA ARG A 39 -2.88 -14.73 -9.04
C ARG A 39 -3.17 -15.56 -7.79
N TYR A 40 -4.37 -15.45 -7.23
CA TYR A 40 -4.78 -16.24 -6.07
C TYR A 40 -4.78 -17.75 -6.39
N ARG A 41 -5.34 -18.14 -7.54
CA ARG A 41 -5.35 -19.54 -8.00
C ARG A 41 -3.95 -20.09 -8.19
N ALA A 42 -3.03 -19.32 -8.77
CA ALA A 42 -1.63 -19.70 -8.91
C ALA A 42 -0.97 -19.91 -7.53
N LYS A 43 -1.17 -18.97 -6.59
CA LYS A 43 -0.66 -19.10 -5.22
C LYS A 43 -1.23 -20.32 -4.49
N ARG A 44 -2.52 -20.61 -4.67
CA ARG A 44 -3.17 -21.77 -4.07
C ARG A 44 -2.65 -23.10 -4.61
N ARG A 45 -2.28 -23.17 -5.90
CA ARG A 45 -1.63 -24.37 -6.49
C ARG A 45 -0.28 -24.69 -5.83
N LEU A 46 0.41 -23.66 -5.33
CA LEU A 46 1.68 -23.82 -4.60
C LEU A 46 1.47 -24.05 -3.10
N ASN A 47 0.26 -23.84 -2.58
CA ASN A 47 -0.07 -23.97 -1.17
C ASN A 47 -1.53 -24.38 -0.99
N ASP A 48 -1.76 -25.69 -0.93
CA ASP A 48 -3.09 -26.29 -0.82
C ASP A 48 -3.81 -26.01 0.50
N LYS A 49 -3.13 -25.45 1.50
CA LYS A 49 -3.76 -25.01 2.77
C LYS A 49 -4.61 -23.74 2.61
N LEU A 50 -4.42 -22.99 1.53
CA LEU A 50 -5.20 -21.78 1.28
C LEU A 50 -6.65 -22.14 0.87
N PRO A 51 -7.66 -21.40 1.36
CA PRO A 51 -9.05 -21.72 1.07
C PRO A 51 -9.38 -21.65 -0.43
N LYS A 52 -10.45 -22.34 -0.85
CA LYS A 52 -10.98 -22.13 -2.20
C LYS A 52 -11.79 -20.84 -2.18
N LYS A 53 -11.41 -19.87 -3.00
CA LYS A 53 -12.15 -18.63 -3.23
C LYS A 53 -12.69 -18.62 -4.65
N SER A 54 -13.91 -18.12 -4.82
CA SER A 54 -14.51 -17.77 -6.10
C SER A 54 -14.05 -16.38 -6.57
N ARG A 55 -14.39 -16.00 -7.80
CA ARG A 55 -14.17 -14.61 -8.27
C ARG A 55 -14.93 -13.60 -7.41
N ARG A 56 -16.17 -13.95 -7.01
CA ARG A 56 -17.02 -13.11 -6.17
C ARG A 56 -16.42 -12.89 -4.78
N ASP A 57 -15.81 -13.92 -4.20
CA ASP A 57 -15.14 -13.78 -2.90
C ASP A 57 -13.94 -12.84 -3.00
N ILE A 58 -13.13 -12.94 -4.06
CA ILE A 58 -12.01 -12.02 -4.31
C ILE A 58 -12.52 -10.59 -4.53
N GLN A 59 -13.60 -10.41 -5.28
CA GLN A 59 -14.22 -9.11 -5.48
C GLN A 59 -14.68 -8.50 -4.16
N HIS A 60 -15.42 -9.27 -3.35
CA HIS A 60 -15.91 -8.82 -2.05
C HIS A 60 -14.76 -8.46 -1.09
N GLU A 61 -13.66 -9.22 -1.12
CA GLU A 61 -12.45 -8.88 -0.35
C GLU A 61 -11.81 -7.57 -0.81
N MET A 62 -11.82 -7.28 -2.11
CA MET A 62 -11.35 -6.00 -2.65
C MET A 62 -12.28 -4.85 -2.27
N GLU A 63 -13.59 -5.05 -2.39
CA GLU A 63 -14.61 -4.05 -1.98
C GLU A 63 -14.57 -3.77 -0.47
N GLY A 64 -14.22 -4.77 0.33
CA GLY A 64 -14.05 -4.65 1.78
C GLY A 64 -12.71 -4.05 2.23
N MET A 65 -11.84 -3.62 1.31
CA MET A 65 -10.58 -2.96 1.68
C MET A 65 -10.85 -1.65 2.43
N LYS A 66 -10.03 -1.39 3.47
CA LYS A 66 -10.19 -0.17 4.27
C LYS A 66 -9.85 1.07 3.41
N PRO A 67 -10.67 2.13 3.45
CA PRO A 67 -10.37 3.34 2.70
C PRO A 67 -9.03 3.92 3.16
N ILE A 68 -8.26 4.46 2.22
CA ILE A 68 -7.05 5.24 2.48
C ILE A 68 -7.44 6.49 3.24
N LEU A 69 -6.83 6.70 4.41
CA LEU A 69 -7.04 7.87 5.24
C LEU A 69 -5.95 8.93 4.95
N PRO A 70 -6.25 10.24 5.09
CA PRO A 70 -5.30 11.29 4.78
C PRO A 70 -3.95 11.18 5.55
N HIS A 71 -3.98 10.73 6.81
CA HIS A 71 -2.76 10.55 7.60
C HIS A 71 -1.89 9.38 7.11
N GLU A 72 -2.49 8.35 6.50
CA GLU A 72 -1.75 7.23 5.92
C GLU A 72 -0.95 7.67 4.69
N LEU A 73 -1.44 8.66 3.93
CA LEU A 73 -0.67 9.29 2.86
C LEU A 73 0.55 10.04 3.41
N GLY A 74 0.41 10.72 4.56
CA GLY A 74 1.53 11.34 5.25
C GLY A 74 2.57 10.32 5.71
N GLN A 75 2.13 9.20 6.28
CA GLN A 75 3.01 8.08 6.65
C GLN A 75 3.72 7.48 5.42
N PHE A 76 2.97 7.24 4.35
CA PHE A 76 3.49 6.72 3.08
C PHE A 76 4.58 7.62 2.49
N ILE A 77 4.34 8.93 2.39
CA ILE A 77 5.31 9.91 1.90
C ILE A 77 6.50 10.02 2.86
N GLY A 78 6.25 9.99 4.18
CA GLY A 78 7.31 9.96 5.19
C GLY A 78 8.26 8.78 5.00
N LEU A 79 7.75 7.58 4.68
CA LEU A 79 8.56 6.41 4.38
C LEU A 79 9.36 6.56 3.07
N LEU A 80 8.80 7.20 2.05
CA LEU A 80 9.52 7.53 0.81
C LEU A 80 10.66 8.53 1.06
N ILE A 81 10.42 9.57 1.86
CA ILE A 81 11.45 10.55 2.25
C ILE A 81 12.55 9.86 3.08
N ALA A 82 12.19 9.04 4.06
CA ALA A 82 13.15 8.29 4.86
C ALA A 82 14.04 7.39 3.96
N ARG A 83 13.45 6.74 2.95
CA ARG A 83 14.18 5.94 1.96
C ARG A 83 15.15 6.75 1.10
N ALA A 84 14.81 7.99 0.79
CA ALA A 84 15.64 8.90 0.00
C ALA A 84 16.80 9.48 0.82
N ILE A 85 16.58 9.83 2.09
CA ILE A 85 17.60 10.42 2.98
C ILE A 85 18.61 9.37 3.44
N ALA A 86 18.16 8.15 3.72
CA ALA A 86 19.02 7.01 4.01
C ALA A 86 19.00 6.06 2.80
N PRO A 87 19.78 6.36 1.73
CA PRO A 87 19.83 5.53 0.54
C PRO A 87 20.54 4.21 0.87
N ASN A 88 19.82 3.27 1.49
CA ASN A 88 20.25 1.90 1.56
C ASN A 88 20.27 1.35 0.12
N ARG A 89 21.29 0.58 -0.29
CA ARG A 89 21.28 -0.10 -1.62
C ARG A 89 20.36 -1.32 -1.63
N GLU A 90 19.76 -1.64 -0.50
CA GLU A 90 18.84 -2.75 -0.36
C GLU A 90 17.46 -2.51 -0.99
N LYS A 91 16.79 -3.63 -1.26
CA LYS A 91 15.42 -3.66 -1.78
C LYS A 91 14.49 -2.97 -0.79
N LEU A 92 13.54 -2.18 -1.30
CA LEU A 92 12.55 -1.46 -0.50
C LEU A 92 11.81 -2.39 0.50
N THR A 93 11.54 -3.63 0.10
CA THR A 93 10.90 -4.64 0.95
C THR A 93 11.68 -5.00 2.21
N ASN A 94 13.00 -4.82 2.21
CA ASN A 94 13.84 -5.17 3.36
C ASN A 94 13.57 -4.25 4.56
N HIS A 95 13.04 -3.05 4.35
CA HIS A 95 12.65 -2.16 5.45
C HIS A 95 11.49 -2.68 6.31
N TRP A 96 10.81 -3.76 5.89
CA TRP A 96 9.80 -4.47 6.67
C TRP A 96 10.28 -5.81 7.25
N LYS A 97 11.56 -6.16 7.11
CA LYS A 97 12.12 -7.33 7.80
C LYS A 97 12.11 -7.09 9.31
N THR A 98 11.60 -8.05 10.06
CA THR A 98 11.49 -7.98 11.52
C THR A 98 12.70 -8.57 12.24
N THR A 99 13.58 -9.26 11.52
CA THR A 99 14.78 -9.93 12.02
C THR A 99 16.04 -9.28 11.47
N ASP A 100 17.10 -9.29 12.27
CA ASP A 100 18.45 -8.99 11.81
C ASP A 100 18.96 -10.14 10.93
N GLU A 101 19.71 -9.83 9.88
CA GLU A 101 20.35 -10.81 9.00
C GLU A 101 21.85 -10.49 8.91
N GLY A 102 22.68 -11.24 9.65
CA GLY A 102 24.11 -10.97 9.74
C GLY A 102 24.39 -9.60 10.33
N ALA A 103 25.06 -8.72 9.58
CA ALA A 103 25.32 -7.33 9.98
C ALA A 103 24.20 -6.35 9.61
N ILE A 104 23.12 -6.82 8.97
CA ILE A 104 21.99 -5.97 8.55
C ILE A 104 20.96 -5.93 9.67
N SER A 105 20.69 -4.73 10.19
CA SER A 105 19.66 -4.50 11.21
C SER A 105 18.24 -4.66 10.65
N ARG A 106 17.31 -5.07 11.50
CA ARG A 106 15.87 -5.13 11.22
C ARG A 106 15.34 -3.78 10.75
N GLY A 107 14.37 -3.83 9.84
CA GLY A 107 13.75 -2.65 9.29
C GLY A 107 12.72 -2.02 10.24
N CYS A 108 12.58 -0.69 10.17
CA CYS A 108 11.66 0.06 11.02
C CYS A 108 10.34 0.45 10.33
N PHE A 109 10.14 0.16 9.04
CA PHE A 109 8.96 0.68 8.33
C PHE A 109 7.66 0.06 8.84
N GLY A 110 7.73 -1.20 9.31
CA GLY A 110 6.56 -1.91 9.84
C GLY A 110 5.93 -1.28 11.08
N SER A 111 6.66 -0.44 11.83
CA SER A 111 6.09 0.28 12.98
C SER A 111 5.29 1.52 12.56
N VAL A 112 5.44 1.98 11.32
CA VAL A 112 4.75 3.17 10.79
C VAL A 112 3.59 2.76 9.89
N LEU A 113 3.85 1.86 8.94
CA LEU A 113 2.85 1.38 7.99
C LEU A 113 3.18 -0.05 7.59
N SER A 114 2.20 -0.95 7.56
CA SER A 114 2.45 -2.33 7.12
C SER A 114 2.85 -2.37 5.64
N ARG A 115 3.65 -3.37 5.25
CA ARG A 115 4.09 -3.54 3.87
C ARG A 115 2.92 -3.64 2.90
N ASP A 116 1.91 -4.43 3.27
CA ASP A 116 0.74 -4.66 2.43
C ASP A 116 -0.06 -3.36 2.26
N ARG A 117 -0.22 -2.57 3.33
CA ARG A 117 -0.89 -1.28 3.26
C ARG A 117 -0.12 -0.26 2.43
N PHE A 118 1.21 -0.22 2.54
CA PHE A 118 2.06 0.61 1.69
C PHE A 118 1.88 0.26 0.20
N MET A 119 1.86 -1.03 -0.14
CA MET A 119 1.69 -1.50 -1.52
C MET A 119 0.27 -1.24 -2.04
N GLU A 120 -0.73 -1.28 -1.17
CA GLU A 120 -2.11 -0.92 -1.50
C GLU A 120 -2.23 0.57 -1.83
N ILE A 121 -1.70 1.45 -0.98
CA ILE A 121 -1.64 2.90 -1.25
C ILE A 121 -0.88 3.16 -2.55
N SER A 122 0.29 2.54 -2.74
CA SER A 122 1.08 2.72 -3.97
C SER A 122 0.35 2.32 -5.24
N ARG A 123 -0.57 1.34 -5.19
CA ARG A 123 -1.33 0.86 -6.36
C ARG A 123 -2.56 1.71 -6.68
N ASN A 124 -3.10 2.38 -5.67
CA ASN A 124 -4.35 3.12 -5.78
C ASN A 124 -4.16 4.64 -5.69
N LEU A 125 -2.93 5.12 -5.47
CA LEU A 125 -2.63 6.55 -5.36
C LEU A 125 -3.09 7.28 -6.62
N HIS A 126 -4.00 8.22 -6.42
CA HIS A 126 -4.62 8.98 -7.49
C HIS A 126 -4.88 10.42 -7.03
N PHE A 127 -4.60 11.40 -7.89
CA PHE A 127 -4.56 12.82 -7.53
C PHE A 127 -5.74 13.62 -8.06
N ASN A 128 -6.46 13.11 -9.05
CA ASN A 128 -7.62 13.73 -9.68
C ASN A 128 -8.73 12.68 -9.82
N PRO A 129 -9.99 13.06 -10.05
CA PRO A 129 -11.01 12.12 -10.51
C PRO A 129 -10.66 11.55 -11.91
N ASN A 130 -11.11 10.33 -12.21
CA ASN A 130 -10.95 9.71 -13.54
C ASN A 130 -11.86 10.33 -14.60
#